data_AF-A0A658NNN9-F1
#
_entry.id   AF-A0A658NNN9-F1
#
_cell.length_a   1.000
_cell.length_b   1.000
_cell.length_c   1.000
_cell.angle_alpha   90.00
_cell.angle_beta   90.00
_cell.angle_gamma   90.00
#
_symmetry.space_group_name_H-M   'P 1'
#
loop_
_entity.id
_entity.type
_entity.pdbx_description
1 polymer ?
#
loop_
_entity_poly.entity_id
_entity_poly.type
_entity_poly.pdbx_seq_one_letter_code
_entity_poly.pdbx_strand_id
1 'polypeptide(L)'
;IVRDGQIIIVDEFTGRTMPGRRWSEGLHQAVEAKEGVAIQQENQTLASITFQNLFRLYPKLAGMTGTADTEAYEFQQIYGLEVV
;
A
#
# COMPACT_ATOMS: atom_id res chain seq x y z
N ILE A 1 -16.54 -10.42 16.03
CA ILE A 1 -17.32 -11.69 16.11
C ILE A 1 -16.57 -12.80 15.41
N VAL A 2 -16.78 -14.06 15.80
CA VAL A 2 -16.24 -15.23 15.07
C VAL A 2 -17.36 -15.80 14.20
N ARG A 3 -17.11 -15.95 12.90
CA ARG A 3 -18.09 -16.50 11.95
C ARG A 3 -17.34 -17.28 10.87
N ASP A 4 -17.84 -18.48 10.54
CA ASP A 4 -17.27 -19.34 9.49
C ASP A 4 -15.76 -19.60 9.64
N GLY A 5 -15.29 -19.68 10.89
CA GLY A 5 -13.86 -19.85 11.19
C GLY A 5 -13.00 -18.63 10.85
N GLN A 6 -13.57 -17.43 10.86
CA GLN A 6 -12.87 -16.16 10.63
C GLN A 6 -13.27 -15.10 11.65
N ILE A 7 -12.35 -14.18 11.94
CA ILE A 7 -12.61 -13.01 12.77
C ILE A 7 -13.16 -11.88 11.90
N ILE A 8 -14.35 -11.39 12.24
CA ILE A 8 -14.99 -10.24 11.58
C ILE A 8 -15.06 -9.10 12.59
N ILE A 9 -14.46 -7.96 12.22
CA ILE A 9 -14.51 -6.74 13.02
C ILE A 9 -15.91 -6.14 12.93
N VAL A 10 -16.44 -5.68 14.06
CA VAL A 10 -17.72 -4.98 14.14
C VAL A 10 -17.44 -3.53 14.55
N ASP A 11 -18.06 -2.60 13.84
CA ASP A 11 -17.98 -1.18 14.15
C ASP A 11 -18.74 -0.86 15.46
N GLU A 12 -18.09 -0.16 16.38
CA GLU A 12 -18.63 0.11 17.72
C GLU A 12 -19.84 1.08 17.69
N PHE A 13 -19.89 2.00 16.73
CA PHE A 13 -20.94 3.03 16.67
C PHE A 13 -22.18 2.56 15.92
N THR A 14 -21.99 1.73 14.90
CA THR A 14 -23.07 1.33 13.98
C THR A 14 -23.47 -0.15 14.11
N GLY A 15 -22.65 -0.96 14.79
CA GLY A 15 -22.85 -2.41 14.88
C GLY A 15 -22.66 -3.15 13.55
N ARG A 16 -22.19 -2.45 12.49
CA ARG A 16 -22.01 -3.05 11.17
C ARG A 16 -20.80 -3.97 11.16
N THR A 17 -20.93 -5.09 10.45
CA THR A 17 -19.80 -6.00 10.19
C THR A 17 -18.90 -5.39 9.11
N MET A 18 -17.59 -5.49 9.32
CA MET A 18 -16.58 -5.01 8.39
C MET A 18 -15.78 -6.21 7.83
N PRO A 19 -16.36 -6.98 6.90
CA PRO A 19 -15.67 -8.11 6.28
C PRO A 19 -14.42 -7.62 5.53
N GLY A 20 -13.33 -8.39 5.62
CA GLY A 20 -12.05 -8.08 4.98
C GLY A 20 -11.18 -7.05 5.72
N ARG A 21 -11.71 -6.36 6.73
CA ARG A 21 -10.90 -5.47 7.58
C ARG A 21 -10.13 -6.29 8.61
N ARG A 22 -8.83 -6.01 8.74
CA ARG A 22 -7.92 -6.61 9.74
C ARG A 22 -7.32 -5.53 10.63
N TRP A 23 -6.90 -5.91 11.83
CA TRP A 23 -6.09 -5.04 12.70
C TRP A 23 -4.61 -5.21 12.35
N SER A 24 -3.86 -4.11 12.30
CA SER A 24 -2.44 -4.11 11.95
C SER A 24 -1.54 -4.64 13.07
N GLU A 25 -0.24 -4.73 12.79
CA GLU A 25 0.83 -4.99 13.78
C GLU A 25 0.70 -6.34 14.51
N GLY A 26 0.15 -7.36 13.83
CA GLY A 26 0.00 -8.69 14.43
C GLY A 26 -1.22 -8.82 15.36
N LEU A 27 -1.96 -7.73 15.61
CA LEU A 27 -3.08 -7.76 16.55
C LEU A 27 -4.20 -8.69 16.06
N HIS A 28 -4.45 -8.74 14.75
CA HIS A 28 -5.47 -9.62 14.21
C HIS A 28 -5.12 -11.10 14.40
N GLN A 29 -3.85 -11.46 14.20
CA GLN A 29 -3.33 -12.79 14.41
C GLN A 29 -3.39 -13.18 15.90
N ALA A 30 -3.12 -12.23 16.80
CA ALA A 30 -3.25 -12.47 18.24
C ALA A 30 -4.71 -12.76 18.64
N VAL A 31 -5.68 -12.08 18.03
CA VAL A 31 -7.11 -12.36 18.24
C VAL A 31 -7.51 -13.69 17.60
N GLU A 32 -7.07 -13.99 16.37
CA GLU A 32 -7.27 -15.29 15.73
C GLU A 32 -6.76 -16.43 16.63
N ALA A 33 -5.55 -16.29 17.18
CA ALA A 33 -4.96 -17.26 18.12
C ALA A 33 -5.76 -17.40 19.41
N LYS A 34 -6.19 -16.28 20.00
CA LYS A 34 -7.00 -16.27 21.24
C LYS A 34 -8.34 -16.98 21.06
N GLU A 35 -8.99 -16.79 19.92
CA GLU A 35 -10.31 -17.36 19.60
C GLU A 35 -10.20 -18.76 18.98
N GLY A 36 -9.01 -19.35 18.89
CA GLY A 36 -8.78 -20.69 18.34
C GLY A 36 -9.04 -20.80 16.84
N VAL A 37 -9.00 -19.67 16.13
CA VAL A 37 -9.20 -19.57 14.69
C VAL A 37 -7.87 -19.79 13.96
N ALA A 38 -7.91 -20.36 12.75
CA ALA A 38 -6.73 -20.52 11.92
C ALA A 38 -6.10 -19.14 11.62
N ILE A 39 -4.83 -18.99 12.02
CA ILE A 39 -4.08 -17.74 11.81
C ILE A 39 -3.79 -17.57 10.33
N GLN A 40 -4.24 -16.46 9.76
CA GLN A 40 -3.95 -16.15 8.36
C GLN A 40 -2.58 -15.48 8.25
N GLN A 41 -1.73 -16.00 7.37
CA GLN A 41 -0.47 -15.33 7.04
C GLN A 41 -0.77 -14.06 6.25
N GLU A 42 -0.21 -12.94 6.69
CA GLU A 42 -0.24 -11.70 5.95
C GLU A 42 0.97 -11.63 5.03
N ASN A 43 0.73 -11.38 3.74
CA ASN A 43 1.80 -10.98 2.84
C ASN A 43 2.27 -9.59 3.23
N GLN A 44 3.47 -9.51 3.81
CA GLN A 44 4.07 -8.23 4.18
C GLN A 44 4.90 -7.69 3.01
N THR A 45 4.62 -6.47 2.57
CA THR A 45 5.51 -5.74 1.66
C THR A 45 6.78 -5.38 2.42
N LEU A 46 7.89 -6.08 2.13
CA LEU A 46 9.18 -5.87 2.82
C LEU A 46 9.87 -4.57 2.43
N ALA A 47 9.75 -4.19 1.15
CA ALA A 47 10.32 -2.97 0.62
C ALA A 47 9.39 -2.38 -0.44
N SER A 48 9.31 -1.07 -0.48
CA SER A 48 8.57 -0.34 -1.51
C SER A 48 9.30 0.96 -1.83
N ILE A 49 9.21 1.36 -3.09
CA ILE A 49 9.69 2.65 -3.57
C ILE A 49 8.77 3.11 -4.69
N THR A 50 8.46 4.40 -4.74
CA THR A 50 7.73 4.97 -5.88
C THR A 50 8.67 5.13 -7.07
N PHE A 51 8.14 5.08 -8.30
CA PHE A 51 8.98 5.31 -9.48
C PHE A 51 9.68 6.68 -9.45
N GLN A 52 9.00 7.71 -8.95
CA GLN A 52 9.55 9.05 -8.76
C GLN A 52 10.83 9.01 -7.93
N ASN A 53 10.78 8.38 -6.75
CA ASN A 53 11.93 8.28 -5.85
C ASN A 53 12.99 7.33 -6.40
N LEU A 54 12.60 6.23 -7.05
CA LEU A 54 13.53 5.29 -7.65
C LEU A 54 14.40 5.97 -8.72
N PHE A 55 13.81 6.74 -9.62
CA PHE A 55 14.56 7.42 -10.67
C PHE A 55 15.43 8.56 -10.14
N ARG A 56 15.03 9.22 -9.04
CA ARG A 56 15.86 10.23 -8.36
C ARG A 56 17.15 9.69 -7.75
N LEU A 57 17.27 8.38 -7.55
CA LEU A 57 18.50 7.76 -7.05
C LEU A 57 19.62 7.68 -8.10
N TYR A 58 19.29 7.80 -9.39
CA TYR A 58 20.31 7.71 -10.44
C TYR A 58 21.15 8.99 -10.48
N PRO A 59 22.50 8.89 -10.52
CA PRO A 59 23.37 10.06 -10.67
C PRO A 59 23.12 10.84 -11.96
N LYS A 60 22.59 10.18 -12.98
CA LYS A 60 22.17 10.77 -14.25
C LYS A 60 20.87 10.14 -14.70
N LEU A 61 19.89 10.97 -15.01
CA LEU A 61 18.58 10.58 -15.51
C LEU A 61 18.30 11.34 -16.82
N ALA A 62 17.74 10.64 -17.80
CA ALA A 62 17.32 11.21 -19.10
C ALA A 62 16.20 10.34 -19.68
N GLY A 63 15.40 10.89 -20.60
CA GLY A 63 14.29 10.18 -21.24
C GLY A 63 14.01 10.68 -22.65
N MET A 64 13.22 9.93 -23.41
CA MET A 64 12.78 10.29 -24.76
C MET A 64 11.32 9.88 -24.95
N THR A 65 10.52 10.77 -25.53
CA THR A 65 9.14 10.48 -25.96
C THR A 65 8.68 11.57 -26.93
N GLY A 66 7.70 11.27 -27.79
CA GLY A 66 7.12 12.24 -28.72
C GLY A 66 6.02 13.12 -28.12
N THR A 67 5.69 12.94 -26.84
CA THR A 67 4.54 13.59 -26.20
C THR A 67 4.89 14.15 -24.80
N ALA A 68 6.15 14.53 -24.55
CA ALA A 68 6.58 15.03 -23.25
C ALA A 68 6.14 16.47 -22.96
N ASP A 69 5.83 17.25 -24.01
CA ASP A 69 5.51 18.68 -23.87
C ASP A 69 4.33 18.96 -22.93
N THR A 70 3.34 18.08 -22.89
CA THR A 70 2.17 18.26 -22.01
C THR A 70 2.54 18.14 -20.53
N GLU A 71 3.55 17.33 -20.21
CA GLU A 71 3.99 17.04 -18.83
C GLU A 71 5.32 17.73 -18.48
N ALA A 72 5.79 18.68 -19.28
CA ALA A 72 7.11 19.30 -19.11
C ALA A 72 7.29 19.94 -17.73
N TYR A 73 6.23 20.55 -17.20
CA TYR A 73 6.26 21.10 -15.84
C TYR A 73 6.44 20.02 -14.78
N GLU A 74 5.75 18.89 -14.90
CA GLU A 74 5.87 17.77 -13.94
C GLU A 74 7.25 17.12 -14.03
N PHE A 75 7.79 16.92 -15.24
CA PHE A 75 9.15 16.40 -15.44
C PHE A 75 10.22 17.28 -14.77
N GLN A 76 10.10 18.60 -14.90
CA GLN A 76 11.02 19.53 -14.25
C GLN A 76 10.87 19.52 -12.72
N GLN A 77 9.64 19.55 -12.19
CA GLN A 77 9.40 19.60 -10.75
C GLN A 77 9.78 18.30 -10.04
N ILE A 78 9.48 17.15 -10.66
CA ILE A 78 9.71 15.84 -10.04
C ILE A 78 11.11 15.34 -10.35
N TYR A 79 11.62 15.46 -11.57
CA TYR A 79 12.86 14.82 -11.98
C TYR A 79 14.00 15.79 -12.30
N GLY A 80 13.73 17.11 -12.35
CA GLY A 80 14.70 18.09 -12.83
C GLY A 80 15.05 17.92 -14.30
N LEU A 81 14.15 17.31 -15.08
CA LEU A 81 14.32 17.06 -16.50
C LEU A 81 13.60 18.13 -17.31
N GLU A 82 14.36 18.84 -18.13
CA GLU A 82 13.83 19.75 -19.14
C GLU A 82 13.37 18.96 -20.37
N VAL A 83 12.21 19.33 -20.92
CA VAL A 83 11.69 18.78 -22.18
C VAL A 83 12.09 19.72 -23.32
N VAL A 84 12.65 19.15 -24.38
CA VAL A 84 13.23 19.86 -25.53
C VAL A 84 12.65 19.34 -26.84
#